data_AF-A0A7X9CIR1-F1
#
_entry.id   AF-A0A7X9CIR1-F1
#
_cell.length_a   1.000
_cell.length_b   1.000
_cell.length_c   1.000
_cell.angle_alpha   90.00
_cell.angle_beta   90.00
_cell.angle_gamma   90.00
#
_symmetry.space_group_name_H-M   'P 1'
#
loop_
_entity.id
_entity.type
_entity.pdbx_description
1 polymer ?
#
loop_
_entity_poly.entity_id
_entity_poly.type
_entity_poly.pdbx_seq_one_letter_code
_entity_poly.pdbx_strand_id
1 'polypeptide(L)'
;TLLEAIATNGGKVVLTTDHGAIRVKRGVNVVGERDTNVSLRYKFGRNLGYDPSTLFDMLHPENCGLPAPHISTRYLFALNNDLLVYPNNRNHYLSLYENSYQHGGVSMEEMLVPLITLKPKLNV
;
A
#
# COMPACT_ATOMS: atom_id res chain seq x y z
N THR A 1 -4.68 -27.11 -12.99
CA THR A 1 -4.43 -25.73 -12.49
C THR A 1 -3.14 -25.17 -13.07
N LEU A 2 -2.86 -23.86 -12.95
CA LEU A 2 -1.58 -23.27 -13.43
C LEU A 2 -0.36 -23.96 -12.79
N LEU A 3 -0.43 -24.25 -11.48
CA LEU A 3 0.65 -24.91 -10.75
C LEU A 3 0.89 -26.35 -11.23
N GLU A 4 -0.16 -27.11 -11.56
CA GLU A 4 -0.02 -28.44 -12.17
C GLU A 4 0.66 -28.38 -13.54
N ALA A 5 0.27 -27.43 -14.40
CA ALA A 5 0.87 -27.29 -15.73
C ALA A 5 2.38 -26.98 -15.64
N ILE A 6 2.79 -26.13 -14.69
CA ILE A 6 4.21 -25.85 -14.44
C ILE A 6 4.92 -27.11 -13.89
N ALA A 7 4.28 -27.84 -12.98
CA ALA A 7 4.84 -29.05 -12.39
C ALA A 7 5.07 -30.16 -13.43
N THR A 8 4.13 -30.39 -14.35
CA THR A 8 4.25 -31.37 -15.45
C THR A 8 5.43 -31.04 -16.37
N ASN A 9 5.73 -29.75 -16.56
CA ASN A 9 6.88 -29.30 -17.34
C ASN A 9 8.19 -29.27 -16.53
N GLY A 10 8.20 -29.78 -15.30
CA GLY A 10 9.38 -29.79 -14.43
C GLY A 10 9.81 -28.41 -13.91
N GLY A 11 8.93 -27.40 -14.00
CA GLY A 11 9.25 -26.03 -13.61
C GLY A 11 9.34 -25.83 -12.10
N LYS A 12 10.27 -24.99 -11.67
CA LYS A 12 10.35 -24.45 -10.30
C LYS A 12 9.46 -23.21 -10.20
N VAL A 13 8.68 -23.11 -9.12
CA VAL A 13 7.82 -21.94 -8.88
C VAL A 13 8.37 -21.13 -7.70
N VAL A 14 8.56 -19.82 -7.90
CA VAL A 14 8.71 -18.86 -6.81
C VAL A 14 7.36 -18.18 -6.62
N LEU A 15 6.75 -18.36 -5.45
CA LEU A 15 5.44 -17.79 -5.12
C LEU A 15 5.61 -16.76 -4.01
N THR A 16 5.05 -15.57 -4.23
CA THR A 16 5.07 -14.43 -3.32
C THR A 16 3.79 -13.60 -3.49
N THR A 17 3.57 -12.61 -2.63
CA THR A 17 2.62 -11.52 -2.85
C THR A 17 3.38 -10.21 -3.13
N ASP A 18 2.72 -9.25 -3.77
CA ASP A 18 3.29 -7.92 -4.06
C ASP A 18 3.27 -7.01 -2.82
N HIS A 19 2.25 -7.14 -1.99
CA HIS A 19 2.15 -6.55 -0.66
C HIS A 19 1.20 -7.34 0.24
N GLY A 20 1.15 -7.00 1.53
CA GLY A 20 0.12 -7.46 2.45
C GLY A 20 -1.05 -6.48 2.61
N ALA A 21 -1.89 -6.71 3.61
CA ALA A 21 -3.00 -5.85 3.97
C ALA A 21 -3.19 -5.86 5.49
N ILE A 22 -3.71 -4.77 6.05
CA ILE A 22 -3.93 -4.61 7.48
C ILE A 22 -5.33 -4.06 7.76
N ARG A 23 -5.90 -4.45 8.90
CA ARG A 23 -7.16 -3.90 9.41
C ARG A 23 -6.94 -2.50 9.96
N VAL A 24 -7.51 -1.50 9.31
CA VAL A 24 -7.34 -0.09 9.69
C VAL A 24 -8.24 0.32 10.84
N LYS A 25 -7.82 1.29 11.65
CA LYS A 25 -8.55 1.74 12.84
C LYS A 25 -8.52 3.25 13.09
N ARG A 26 -7.46 3.95 12.68
CA ARG A 26 -7.25 5.36 13.05
C ARG A 26 -7.14 6.25 11.83
N GLY A 27 -7.96 7.30 11.78
CA GLY A 27 -7.87 8.32 10.73
C GLY A 27 -6.74 9.32 11.03
N VAL A 28 -5.85 9.54 10.05
CA VAL A 28 -4.85 10.60 10.05
C VAL A 28 -5.24 11.64 9.00
N ASN A 29 -5.23 12.90 9.40
CA ASN A 29 -5.72 13.98 8.54
C ASN A 29 -4.68 14.33 7.47
N VAL A 30 -5.16 14.46 6.24
CA VAL A 30 -4.41 15.04 5.11
C VAL A 30 -5.21 16.16 4.46
N VAL A 31 -4.53 17.20 4.03
CA VAL A 31 -5.09 18.36 3.33
C VAL A 31 -4.40 18.46 1.97
N GLY A 32 -5.14 18.78 0.92
CA GLY A 32 -4.59 18.90 -0.42
C GLY A 32 -5.67 18.84 -1.48
N GLU A 33 -5.28 19.06 -2.74
CA GLU A 33 -6.19 18.95 -3.87
C GLU A 33 -6.86 17.56 -3.90
N ARG A 34 -8.16 17.52 -4.23
CA ARG A 34 -8.96 16.29 -4.29
C ARG A 34 -8.52 15.31 -5.39
N ASP A 35 -7.56 15.70 -6.25
CA ASP A 35 -6.94 14.88 -7.29
C ASP A 35 -5.79 14.03 -6.75
N THR A 36 -6.10 13.20 -5.76
CA THR A 36 -5.18 12.13 -5.37
C THR A 36 -5.88 10.79 -5.57
N ASN A 37 -5.10 9.78 -5.94
CA ASN A 37 -5.51 8.39 -6.10
C ASN A 37 -6.49 7.91 -5.00
N VAL A 38 -7.39 6.97 -5.32
CA VAL A 38 -8.44 6.50 -4.39
C VAL A 38 -7.94 5.76 -3.13
N SER A 39 -6.63 5.53 -2.98
CA SER A 39 -6.10 4.81 -1.83
C SER A 39 -6.35 5.58 -0.53
N LEU A 40 -6.70 4.82 0.50
CA LEU A 40 -6.84 5.28 1.88
C LEU A 40 -5.53 5.14 2.66
N ARG A 41 -4.50 4.52 2.08
CA ARG A 41 -3.25 4.19 2.77
C ARG A 41 -2.05 4.94 2.23
N TYR A 42 -2.12 5.44 1.00
CA TYR A 42 -1.15 6.41 0.50
C TYR A 42 -1.80 7.44 -0.40
N LYS A 43 -1.23 8.64 -0.41
CA LYS A 43 -1.57 9.70 -1.36
C LYS A 43 -0.31 10.17 -2.05
N PHE A 44 -0.44 10.61 -3.29
CA PHE A 44 0.60 11.39 -3.94
C PHE A 44 0.00 12.61 -4.62
N GLY A 45 0.77 13.67 -4.72
CA GLY A 45 0.30 14.90 -5.34
C GLY A 45 1.21 16.09 -5.06
N ARG A 46 0.66 17.28 -5.32
CA ARG A 46 1.29 18.56 -5.04
C ARG A 46 0.57 19.21 -3.86
N ASN A 47 1.28 20.07 -3.11
CA ASN A 47 0.69 20.90 -2.06
C ASN A 47 -0.10 20.09 -0.99
N LEU A 48 0.45 18.96 -0.55
CA LEU A 48 -0.15 18.16 0.51
C LEU A 48 0.26 18.72 1.88
N GLY A 49 -0.74 19.08 2.70
CA GLY A 49 -0.59 19.44 4.11
C GLY A 49 -0.89 18.25 5.02
N TYR A 50 0.01 17.95 5.94
CA TYR A 50 -0.08 16.82 6.88
C TYR A 50 0.83 17.10 8.08
N ASP A 51 0.68 16.28 9.13
CA ASP A 51 1.62 16.26 10.26
C ASP A 51 2.73 15.23 9.99
N PRO A 52 4.00 15.65 9.79
CA PRO A 52 5.11 14.75 9.49
C PRO A 52 5.41 13.73 10.60
N SER A 53 4.92 13.94 11.83
CA SER A 53 5.08 12.97 12.91
C SER A 53 4.13 11.77 12.81
N THR A 54 3.11 11.85 11.95
CA THR A 54 2.03 10.86 11.86
C THR A 54 2.06 10.00 10.60
N LEU A 55 2.87 10.38 9.60
CA LEU A 55 2.95 9.73 8.28
C LEU A 55 4.41 9.53 7.88
N PHE A 56 4.62 8.59 6.96
CA PHE A 56 5.89 8.50 6.24
C PHE A 56 5.79 9.30 4.94
N ASP A 57 6.60 10.34 4.80
CA ASP A 57 6.64 11.18 3.61
C ASP A 57 7.86 10.87 2.74
N MET A 58 7.63 10.88 1.44
CA MET A 58 8.69 10.76 0.44
C MET A 58 8.74 12.05 -0.37
N LEU A 59 9.73 12.88 -0.03
CA LEU A 59 9.91 14.20 -0.63
C LEU A 59 10.48 14.14 -2.05
N HIS A 60 11.24 13.09 -2.35
CA HIS A 60 11.92 12.88 -3.63
C HIS A 60 11.59 11.48 -4.17
N PRO A 61 10.41 11.29 -4.78
CA PRO A 61 9.93 9.97 -5.21
C PRO A 61 10.88 9.26 -6.17
N GLU A 62 11.59 10.03 -6.99
CA GLU A 62 12.62 9.57 -7.92
C GLU A 62 13.74 8.76 -7.25
N ASN A 63 14.10 9.10 -6.01
CA ASN A 63 15.15 8.38 -5.25
C ASN A 63 14.73 6.96 -4.86
N CYS A 64 13.43 6.66 -4.94
CA CYS A 64 12.87 5.35 -4.64
C CYS A 64 12.26 4.69 -5.90
N GLY A 65 12.55 5.23 -7.09
CA GLY A 65 12.04 4.69 -8.36
C GLY A 65 10.55 4.93 -8.59
N LEU A 66 9.92 5.87 -7.85
CA LEU A 66 8.52 6.23 -8.04
C LEU A 66 8.35 7.34 -9.09
N PRO A 67 7.19 7.40 -9.77
CA PRO A 67 6.89 8.48 -10.70
C PRO A 67 6.88 9.86 -10.03
N ALA A 68 7.64 10.81 -10.59
CA ALA A 68 7.67 12.19 -10.16
C ALA A 68 7.33 13.12 -11.34
N PRO A 69 6.05 13.23 -11.75
CA PRO A 69 5.64 14.06 -12.89
C PRO A 69 5.96 15.56 -12.69
N HIS A 70 6.14 15.99 -11.43
CA HIS A 70 6.56 17.33 -11.07
C HIS A 70 7.63 17.26 -9.98
N ILE A 71 8.52 18.25 -9.92
CA ILE A 71 9.54 18.37 -8.86
C ILE A 71 8.93 18.51 -7.45
N SER A 72 7.69 19.02 -7.39
CA SER A 72 6.93 19.17 -6.16
C SER A 72 6.05 17.95 -5.85
N THR A 73 6.17 16.85 -6.58
CA THR A 73 5.44 15.62 -6.27
C THR A 73 5.93 15.07 -4.94
N ARG A 74 4.98 14.76 -4.06
CA ARG A 74 5.23 14.15 -2.74
C ARG A 74 4.34 12.93 -2.61
N TYR A 75 4.86 11.89 -1.96
CA TYR A 75 4.06 10.74 -1.56
C TYR A 75 3.94 10.72 -0.04
N LEU A 76 2.75 10.42 0.46
CA LEU A 76 2.45 10.25 1.88
C LEU A 76 1.94 8.84 2.07
N PHE A 77 2.54 8.09 2.99
CA PHE A 77 2.15 6.74 3.33
C PHE A 77 1.67 6.69 4.78
N ALA A 78 0.54 6.01 4.99
CA ALA A 78 0.02 5.71 6.31
C ALA A 78 0.95 4.72 7.03
N LEU A 79 1.19 5.00 8.30
CA LEU A 79 1.91 4.12 9.21
C LEU A 79 0.93 3.16 9.90
N ASN A 80 1.42 2.04 10.42
CA ASN A 80 0.65 1.16 11.32
C ASN A 80 -0.74 0.80 10.74
N ASN A 81 -1.79 0.86 11.56
CA ASN A 81 -3.18 0.64 11.16
C ASN A 81 -3.94 1.94 10.82
N ASP A 82 -3.24 2.95 10.30
CA ASP A 82 -3.84 4.25 10.00
C ASP A 82 -4.48 4.31 8.61
N LEU A 83 -5.45 5.18 8.43
CA LEU A 83 -5.98 5.55 7.12
C LEU A 83 -5.98 7.06 6.95
N LEU A 84 -5.72 7.50 5.73
CA LEU A 84 -5.70 8.90 5.35
C LEU A 84 -7.13 9.38 5.16
N VAL A 85 -7.48 10.46 5.84
CA VAL A 85 -8.82 11.06 5.81
C VAL A 85 -8.72 12.56 5.59
N TYR A 86 -9.67 13.12 4.85
CA TYR A 86 -9.78 14.58 4.70
C TYR A 86 -10.63 15.16 5.84
N PRO A 87 -10.22 16.28 6.46
CA PRO A 87 -10.90 16.85 7.63
C PRO A 87 -12.41 17.01 7.45
N ASN A 88 -12.86 17.52 6.30
CA ASN A 88 -14.26 17.82 6.03
C ASN A 88 -15.16 16.57 5.98
N ASN A 89 -14.60 15.39 5.68
CA ASN A 89 -15.35 14.14 5.52
C ASN A 89 -14.89 13.04 6.50
N ARG A 90 -14.12 13.37 7.53
CA ARG A 90 -13.46 12.40 8.42
C ARG A 90 -14.41 11.33 8.97
N ASN A 91 -15.52 11.74 9.57
CA ASN A 91 -16.46 10.82 10.21
C ASN A 91 -17.11 9.87 9.20
N HIS A 92 -17.42 10.37 8.01
CA HIS A 92 -17.96 9.54 6.93
C HIS A 92 -16.96 8.45 6.51
N TYR A 93 -15.70 8.82 6.23
CA TYR A 93 -14.67 7.84 5.87
C TYR A 93 -14.40 6.83 6.99
N LEU A 94 -14.30 7.28 8.24
CA LEU A 94 -14.12 6.37 9.37
C LEU A 94 -15.29 5.39 9.49
N SER A 95 -16.54 5.85 9.37
CA SER A 95 -17.70 4.96 9.44
C SER A 95 -17.74 3.89 8.35
N LEU A 96 -17.16 4.17 7.17
CA LEU A 96 -17.12 3.23 6.05
C LEU A 96 -15.95 2.25 6.13
N TYR A 97 -14.78 2.72 6.56
CA TYR A 97 -13.52 2.01 6.36
C TYR A 97 -12.84 1.57 7.64
N GLU A 98 -13.22 2.11 8.81
CA GLU A 98 -12.73 1.59 10.08
C GLU A 98 -13.05 0.09 10.16
N ASN A 99 -12.06 -0.70 10.58
CA ASN A 99 -12.14 -2.16 10.66
C ASN A 99 -12.19 -2.92 9.32
N SER A 100 -12.05 -2.24 8.18
CA SER A 100 -11.82 -2.89 6.88
C SER A 100 -10.35 -3.25 6.68
N TYR A 101 -10.07 -4.22 5.81
CA TYR A 101 -8.71 -4.51 5.34
C TYR A 101 -8.33 -3.55 4.22
N GLN A 102 -7.17 -2.90 4.38
CA GLN A 102 -6.63 -1.97 3.40
C GLN A 102 -5.15 -2.27 3.16
N HIS A 103 -4.63 -1.73 2.05
CA HIS A 103 -3.24 -1.89 1.64
C HIS A 103 -2.71 -0.60 1.00
N GLY A 104 -1.39 -0.54 0.80
CA GLY A 104 -0.68 0.54 0.14
C GLY A 104 0.02 1.52 1.08
N GLY A 105 -0.08 1.32 2.39
CA GLY A 105 0.72 2.02 3.40
C GLY A 105 2.08 1.34 3.59
N VAL A 106 2.78 1.71 4.66
CA VAL A 106 4.10 1.14 5.00
C VAL A 106 4.09 0.43 6.36
N SER A 107 2.96 -0.19 6.72
CA SER A 107 2.93 -1.06 7.92
C SER A 107 3.78 -2.31 7.72
N MET A 108 4.18 -2.94 8.83
CA MET A 108 4.99 -4.16 8.78
C MET A 108 4.28 -5.27 8.00
N GLU A 109 2.98 -5.43 8.18
CA GLU A 109 2.15 -6.42 7.51
C GLU A 109 2.03 -6.16 6.00
N GLU A 110 2.11 -4.92 5.56
CA GLU A 110 2.10 -4.57 4.13
C GLU A 110 3.48 -4.79 3.48
N MET A 111 4.57 -4.51 4.21
CA MET A 111 5.93 -4.53 3.68
C MET A 111 6.62 -5.91 3.78
N LEU A 112 6.27 -6.72 4.78
CA LEU A 112 6.82 -8.08 4.94
C LEU A 112 5.98 -9.09 4.18
N VAL A 113 6.48 -9.56 3.04
CA VAL A 113 5.78 -10.51 2.18
C VAL A 113 6.39 -11.92 2.27
N PRO A 114 5.57 -12.99 2.31
CA PRO A 114 6.06 -14.35 2.24
C PRO A 114 6.63 -14.65 0.85
N LEU A 115 7.76 -15.33 0.80
CA LEU A 115 8.34 -15.87 -0.42
C LEU A 115 8.61 -17.36 -0.22
N ILE A 116 8.01 -18.20 -1.07
CA ILE A 116 8.23 -19.64 -1.04
C ILE A 116 8.72 -20.13 -2.40
N THR A 117 9.61 -21.14 -2.37
CA THR A 117 10.07 -21.82 -3.57
C THR A 117 9.53 -23.25 -3.58
N LEU A 118 8.72 -23.56 -4.57
CA LEU A 118 8.12 -24.88 -4.76
C LEU A 118 8.90 -25.66 -5.81
N LYS A 119 9.10 -26.95 -5.54
CA LYS A 119 9.63 -27.91 -6.51
C LYS A 119 8.49 -28.69 -7.15
N PRO A 120 8.62 -29.10 -8.41
CA PRO A 120 7.59 -29.92 -9.06
C PRO A 120 7.45 -31.25 -8.30
N LYS A 121 6.21 -31.61 -7.98
CA LYS A 121 5.87 -32.95 -7.49
C LYS A 121 5.11 -33.65 -8.61
N LEU A 122 5.79 -34.56 -9.29
CA LEU A 122 5.16 -35.44 -10.26
C LEU A 122 4.37 -36.48 -9.47
N ASN A 123 3.06 -36.54 -9.70
CA ASN A 123 2.27 -37.68 -9.25
C ASN A 123 2.63 -38.83 -10.20
N VAL A 124 3.51 -39.71 -9.72
CA VAL A 124 3.77 -41.01 -10.34
C VAL A 124 2.59 -41.93 -10.06
#